data_AF-A0A4Y2DVH4-F1
#
_entry.id   AF-A0A4Y2DVH4-F1
#
_cell.length_a   1.000
_cell.length_b   1.000
_cell.length_c   1.000
_cell.angle_alpha   90.00
_cell.angle_beta   90.00
_cell.angle_gamma   90.00
#
_symmetry.space_group_name_H-M   'P 1'
#
loop_
_entity.id
_entity.type
_entity.pdbx_description
1 polymer ?
#
loop_
_entity_poly.entity_id
_entity_poly.type
_entity_poly.pdbx_seq_one_letter_code
_entity_poly.pdbx_strand_id
1 'polypeptide(L)'
;MFLIHTNFFCFAQSDDEQEASRDGCPGVEFRQLQPAAAQGTTGGPQQLRQHIPEQKDFILEHYSEDSSKYEKAIKEFMDIRQAVRTPTRDHNGVKLLFGYYNLLYFIDRRFFPPHRNMGIFFEWFDSLTGVPSTQKTIAFEKASVLFNIAALYTQIAAKQDRLTSSGVDAAVDNFLRAAGMFRYIRDNFSNAPSMDLSPDTLDTLIQLMLAQARECLFEKLVPGVENLGLQPCLEVAQEAEQVSSVYRTVHKVMSSSSVKDYVPYSWISLLLVKSEHYRALGHHYAAVGLLEHNGEIDKEAESYLEYVHCPDANNSSTCIDIRVPHTTEERRQLGKAHLRASLLLHEEGLRLHRMCRQLRQIDNLQERLRMAHDASLDRYQRCEQEDDFQEILDAPPIQAATKYQLTLMPPEFNEYQIDDLFHDLGPLKVFSARRQWTAARTLHLRKDADENFGFSVRGDTPVIVAAIDDRSIAQVAGMKEGDFIVCIGNTDTKWMGHEEVVRLIREAGNELTLKAVTPIDHDYLHPKSNGSSTASSPASNASTLSSTDLSRVHMRNNSSPFSKDKRRRATWNFFRRSQSKERQFPIISDVVYR
;
A
#
# COMPACT_ATOMS: atom_id res chain seq x y z
N MET A 1 23.63 -13.57 -10.69
CA MET A 1 23.50 -14.26 -12.00
C MET A 1 22.19 -15.06 -12.12
N PHE A 2 21.09 -14.67 -11.44
CA PHE A 2 19.97 -15.59 -11.14
C PHE A 2 18.55 -14.99 -11.27
N LEU A 3 18.40 -13.86 -11.96
CA LEU A 3 17.19 -13.04 -11.86
C LEU A 3 16.24 -13.29 -13.04
N ILE A 4 15.08 -13.89 -12.75
CA ILE A 4 13.89 -13.74 -13.60
C ILE A 4 13.35 -12.32 -13.37
N HIS A 5 13.65 -11.39 -14.28
CA HIS A 5 13.03 -10.07 -14.29
C HIS A 5 11.70 -10.12 -15.01
N THR A 6 10.64 -10.56 -14.31
CA THR A 6 9.29 -10.58 -14.89
C THR A 6 8.21 -10.08 -13.91
N ASN A 7 7.84 -8.81 -14.07
CA ASN A 7 6.94 -8.02 -13.22
C ASN A 7 5.66 -7.52 -13.95
N PHE A 8 4.91 -8.40 -14.61
CA PHE A 8 3.47 -8.31 -14.91
C PHE A 8 2.83 -7.20 -15.83
N PHE A 9 2.73 -5.90 -15.49
CA PHE A 9 1.54 -5.02 -15.72
C PHE A 9 1.37 -4.03 -16.97
N CYS A 10 1.75 -2.72 -16.91
CA CYS A 10 1.49 -1.43 -17.69
C CYS A 10 0.67 -1.27 -18.98
N PHE A 11 0.18 -0.02 -19.05
CA PHE A 11 0.52 1.05 -20.01
C PHE A 11 0.53 2.42 -19.23
N ALA A 12 0.93 3.60 -19.71
CA ALA A 12 1.33 4.10 -21.04
C ALA A 12 2.48 5.14 -20.93
N GLN A 13 3.07 5.50 -22.07
CA GLN A 13 4.03 6.61 -22.25
C GLN A 13 3.49 7.48 -23.40
N SER A 14 3.69 8.80 -23.34
CA SER A 14 3.52 9.68 -24.51
C SER A 14 4.70 9.54 -25.47
N ASP A 15 4.50 9.82 -26.75
CA ASP A 15 5.38 9.41 -27.87
C ASP A 15 6.81 10.02 -27.95
N ASP A 16 7.32 10.67 -26.89
CA ASP A 16 8.50 11.56 -26.94
C ASP A 16 9.82 11.00 -26.35
N GLU A 17 9.87 9.79 -25.78
CA GLU A 17 11.09 9.27 -25.10
C GLU A 17 11.77 8.09 -25.83
N GLN A 18 12.25 8.32 -27.06
CA GLN A 18 13.01 7.31 -27.82
C GLN A 18 14.55 7.34 -27.61
N GLU A 19 15.08 8.23 -26.75
CA GLU A 19 16.52 8.55 -26.72
C GLU A 19 17.33 8.10 -25.47
N ALA A 20 16.70 7.53 -24.44
CA ALA A 20 17.37 7.23 -23.16
C ALA A 20 18.10 5.86 -23.07
N SER A 21 18.31 5.15 -24.18
CA SER A 21 18.78 3.76 -24.23
C SER A 21 20.30 3.61 -24.47
N ARG A 22 21.15 4.17 -23.58
CA ARG A 22 22.62 4.00 -23.70
C ARG A 22 23.43 3.58 -22.46
N ASP A 23 22.97 3.80 -21.23
CA ASP A 23 23.79 3.51 -20.05
C ASP A 23 23.35 2.25 -19.26
N GLY A 24 23.86 1.09 -19.68
CA GLY A 24 24.58 0.19 -18.77
C GLY A 24 23.87 -0.56 -17.62
N CYS A 25 22.60 -0.98 -17.72
CA CYS A 25 22.00 -1.94 -16.77
C CYS A 25 21.01 -2.92 -17.43
N PRO A 26 21.31 -4.23 -17.58
CA PRO A 26 20.45 -5.19 -18.27
C PRO A 26 19.35 -5.79 -17.37
N GLY A 27 18.44 -4.94 -16.90
CA GLY A 27 17.15 -5.36 -16.34
C GLY A 27 16.05 -5.17 -17.39
N VAL A 28 15.22 -6.19 -17.64
CA VAL A 28 14.11 -6.09 -18.62
C VAL A 28 12.76 -6.04 -17.94
N GLU A 29 11.96 -5.10 -18.39
CA GLU A 29 10.64 -4.80 -17.90
C GLU A 29 9.61 -5.77 -18.49
N PHE A 30 8.89 -6.48 -17.62
CA PHE A 30 7.45 -6.49 -17.86
C PHE A 30 6.92 -5.11 -17.48
N ARG A 31 5.83 -4.74 -18.14
CA ARG A 31 5.08 -3.51 -17.98
C ARG A 31 4.73 -3.27 -16.46
N GLN A 32 4.44 -2.06 -15.96
CA GLN A 32 4.23 -1.72 -14.52
C GLN A 32 2.80 -1.25 -14.14
N LEU A 33 2.30 -1.45 -12.91
CA LEU A 33 0.84 -1.32 -12.63
C LEU A 33 0.35 0.09 -12.97
N GLN A 34 -0.74 0.22 -13.75
CA GLN A 34 -1.20 1.55 -14.19
C GLN A 34 -1.69 2.34 -12.98
N PRO A 35 -1.28 3.60 -12.81
CA PRO A 35 -2.13 4.55 -12.12
C PRO A 35 -3.47 4.57 -12.85
N ALA A 36 -4.59 4.38 -12.14
CA ALA A 36 -5.91 4.70 -12.66
C ALA A 36 -5.85 6.12 -13.25
N ALA A 37 -6.27 6.27 -14.50
CA ALA A 37 -6.23 7.55 -15.17
C ALA A 37 -7.44 8.39 -14.75
N ALA A 38 -7.23 9.66 -14.41
CA ALA A 38 -8.31 10.63 -14.32
C ALA A 38 -8.58 11.22 -15.73
N GLN A 39 -9.84 11.53 -16.06
CA GLN A 39 -10.18 11.98 -17.42
C GLN A 39 -9.49 13.28 -17.83
N GLY A 40 -8.95 13.29 -19.04
CA GLY A 40 -8.47 14.47 -19.77
C GLY A 40 -8.73 14.21 -21.25
N THR A 41 -10.00 14.23 -21.65
CA THR A 41 -10.40 13.90 -23.02
C THR A 41 -9.86 14.91 -24.02
N THR A 42 -9.56 14.42 -25.22
CA THR A 42 -9.32 15.21 -26.44
C THR A 42 -10.61 15.86 -26.97
N GLY A 43 -11.46 16.34 -26.05
CA GLY A 43 -12.83 16.79 -26.25
C GLY A 43 -13.10 18.20 -25.69
N GLY A 44 -12.17 19.13 -25.88
CA GLY A 44 -12.36 20.56 -25.61
C GLY A 44 -12.26 20.99 -24.13
N PRO A 45 -12.03 22.29 -23.86
CA PRO A 45 -11.64 22.80 -22.54
C PRO A 45 -12.82 23.01 -21.55
N GLN A 46 -13.88 22.19 -21.61
CA GLN A 46 -15.15 22.48 -20.91
C GLN A 46 -15.45 21.66 -19.65
N GLN A 47 -14.91 20.45 -19.46
CA GLN A 47 -15.27 19.63 -18.28
C GLN A 47 -14.51 19.97 -16.99
N LEU A 48 -13.23 20.37 -17.07
CA LEU A 48 -12.45 20.83 -15.91
C LEU A 48 -12.95 22.13 -15.26
N ARG A 49 -13.93 22.82 -15.87
CA ARG A 49 -14.52 24.06 -15.35
C ARG A 49 -15.62 23.85 -14.30
N GLN A 50 -16.08 22.63 -14.03
CA GLN A 50 -17.32 22.43 -13.24
C GLN A 50 -17.14 22.55 -11.72
N HIS A 51 -15.99 22.19 -11.14
CA HIS A 51 -15.82 22.18 -9.67
C HIS A 51 -15.45 23.54 -9.05
N ILE A 52 -14.83 24.44 -9.82
CA ILE A 52 -14.39 25.76 -9.32
C ILE A 52 -15.57 26.68 -8.97
N PRO A 53 -16.65 26.80 -9.79
CA PRO A 53 -17.84 27.56 -9.42
C PRO A 53 -18.51 27.03 -8.14
N GLU A 54 -18.72 25.71 -8.07
CA GLU A 54 -19.38 25.04 -6.93
C GLU A 54 -18.66 25.32 -5.59
N GLN A 55 -17.31 25.39 -5.60
CA GLN A 55 -16.53 25.78 -4.42
C GLN A 55 -16.70 27.26 -4.03
N LYS A 56 -16.69 28.18 -5.00
CA LYS A 56 -16.84 29.63 -4.73
C LYS A 56 -18.22 29.97 -4.22
N ASP A 57 -19.25 29.38 -4.81
CA ASP A 57 -20.64 29.54 -4.39
C ASP A 57 -20.82 28.97 -2.97
N PHE A 58 -20.20 27.83 -2.64
CA PHE A 58 -20.24 27.28 -1.28
C PHE A 58 -19.50 28.13 -0.24
N ILE A 59 -18.38 28.79 -0.59
CA ILE A 59 -17.69 29.73 0.31
C ILE A 59 -18.63 30.89 0.67
N LEU A 60 -19.31 31.46 -0.33
CA LEU A 60 -20.24 32.56 -0.11
C LEU A 60 -21.49 32.12 0.67
N GLU A 61 -22.12 31.00 0.29
CA GLU A 61 -23.37 30.54 0.87
C GLU A 61 -23.19 29.96 2.29
N HIS A 62 -22.21 29.09 2.50
CA HIS A 62 -22.03 28.36 3.76
C HIS A 62 -21.19 29.15 4.77
N TYR A 63 -20.08 29.74 4.33
CA TYR A 63 -19.16 30.46 5.22
C TYR A 63 -19.46 31.97 5.32
N SER A 64 -20.34 32.52 4.47
CA SER A 64 -20.60 33.98 4.39
C SER A 64 -19.33 34.80 4.13
N GLU A 65 -18.36 34.21 3.43
CA GLU A 65 -17.06 34.79 3.11
C GLU A 65 -16.98 35.19 1.63
N ASP A 66 -16.14 36.18 1.34
CA ASP A 66 -15.84 36.57 -0.04
C ASP A 66 -14.94 35.50 -0.69
N SER A 67 -15.49 34.81 -1.70
CA SER A 67 -14.81 33.71 -2.39
C SER A 67 -13.61 34.17 -3.21
N SER A 68 -13.50 35.46 -3.57
CA SER A 68 -12.35 36.01 -4.31
C SER A 68 -11.04 35.93 -3.52
N LYS A 69 -11.10 36.00 -2.18
CA LYS A 69 -9.95 35.82 -1.28
C LYS A 69 -9.28 34.45 -1.44
N TYR A 70 -10.06 33.43 -1.82
CA TYR A 70 -9.63 32.03 -1.86
C TYR A 70 -9.22 31.56 -3.27
N GLU A 71 -9.18 32.45 -4.26
CA GLU A 71 -8.79 32.11 -5.65
C GLU A 71 -7.43 31.40 -5.72
N LYS A 72 -6.46 31.86 -4.93
CA LYS A 72 -5.12 31.26 -4.86
C LYS A 72 -5.19 29.83 -4.32
N ALA A 73 -5.93 29.59 -3.23
CA ALA A 73 -6.08 28.27 -2.62
C ALA A 73 -6.81 27.29 -3.55
N ILE A 74 -7.85 27.74 -4.25
CA ILE A 74 -8.56 26.95 -5.25
C ILE A 74 -7.62 26.60 -6.41
N LYS A 75 -6.86 27.57 -6.92
CA LYS A 75 -5.89 27.32 -7.99
C LYS A 75 -4.82 26.31 -7.54
N GLU A 76 -4.26 26.48 -6.35
CA GLU A 76 -3.22 25.59 -5.80
C GLU A 76 -3.74 24.16 -5.62
N PHE A 77 -4.96 23.98 -5.12
CA PHE A 77 -5.63 22.67 -5.08
C PHE A 77 -5.77 22.04 -6.47
N MET A 78 -6.19 22.84 -7.47
CA MET A 78 -6.36 22.38 -8.86
C MET A 78 -5.03 22.06 -9.55
N ASP A 79 -3.97 22.83 -9.28
CA ASP A 79 -2.62 22.61 -9.80
C ASP A 79 -2.03 21.30 -9.20
N ILE A 80 -2.21 21.05 -7.90
CA ILE A 80 -1.85 19.76 -7.26
C ILE A 80 -2.67 18.61 -7.86
N ARG A 81 -3.99 18.78 -8.02
CA ARG A 81 -4.86 17.79 -8.65
C ARG A 81 -4.47 17.50 -10.10
N GLN A 82 -3.92 18.48 -10.82
CA GLN A 82 -3.42 18.27 -12.17
C GLN A 82 -2.09 17.50 -12.15
N ALA A 83 -1.17 17.84 -11.24
CA ALA A 83 0.14 17.19 -11.13
C ALA A 83 0.04 15.69 -10.77
N VAL A 84 -0.89 15.29 -9.89
CA VAL A 84 -1.05 13.89 -9.44
C VAL A 84 -1.56 12.93 -10.53
N ARG A 85 -1.96 13.46 -11.69
CA ARG A 85 -2.37 12.67 -12.87
C ARG A 85 -1.17 12.09 -13.62
N THR A 86 -0.02 12.75 -13.52
CA THR A 86 1.24 12.36 -14.16
C THR A 86 2.38 12.45 -13.13
N PRO A 87 2.33 11.65 -12.04
CA PRO A 87 3.35 11.66 -11.01
C PRO A 87 4.66 11.07 -11.58
N THR A 88 5.79 11.55 -11.08
CA THR A 88 7.10 10.97 -11.42
C THR A 88 7.20 9.53 -10.92
N ARG A 89 7.93 8.67 -11.64
CA ARG A 89 8.01 7.23 -11.38
C ARG A 89 9.07 6.91 -10.31
N ASP A 90 8.98 7.61 -9.18
CA ASP A 90 9.95 7.66 -8.09
C ASP A 90 9.30 8.04 -6.73
N HIS A 91 10.13 8.22 -5.69
CA HIS A 91 9.65 8.65 -4.36
C HIS A 91 9.05 10.07 -4.35
N ASN A 92 9.38 10.95 -5.30
CA ASN A 92 8.76 12.28 -5.40
C ASN A 92 7.30 12.16 -5.86
N GLY A 93 7.00 11.23 -6.77
CA GLY A 93 5.63 10.91 -7.17
C GLY A 93 4.81 10.31 -6.02
N VAL A 94 5.41 9.45 -5.21
CA VAL A 94 4.79 8.89 -3.99
C VAL A 94 4.43 10.02 -3.02
N LYS A 95 5.38 10.93 -2.75
CA LYS A 95 5.17 12.12 -1.92
C LYS A 95 4.05 13.02 -2.44
N LEU A 96 4.01 13.29 -3.75
CA LEU A 96 2.97 14.09 -4.39
C LEU A 96 1.58 13.48 -4.21
N LEU A 97 1.44 12.17 -4.44
CA LEU A 97 0.18 11.45 -4.29
C LEU A 97 -0.30 11.42 -2.81
N PHE A 98 0.60 11.18 -1.85
CA PHE A 98 0.25 11.27 -0.42
C PHE A 98 -0.14 12.69 0.01
N GLY A 99 0.56 13.71 -0.47
CA GLY A 99 0.22 15.11 -0.22
C GLY A 99 -1.20 15.44 -0.69
N TYR A 100 -1.57 14.99 -1.91
CA TYR A 100 -2.92 15.14 -2.43
C TYR A 100 -3.97 14.32 -1.66
N TYR A 101 -3.68 13.06 -1.30
CA TYR A 101 -4.56 12.25 -0.47
C TYR A 101 -4.87 12.93 0.88
N ASN A 102 -3.84 13.48 1.53
CA ASN A 102 -3.99 14.22 2.78
C ASN A 102 -4.75 15.54 2.55
N LEU A 103 -4.57 16.23 1.42
CA LEU A 103 -5.33 17.43 1.07
C LEU A 103 -6.83 17.13 0.89
N LEU A 104 -7.19 15.96 0.35
CA LEU A 104 -8.58 15.49 0.26
C LEU A 104 -9.24 15.26 1.63
N TYR A 105 -8.50 15.22 2.76
CA TYR A 105 -9.11 15.26 4.10
C TYR A 105 -9.70 16.64 4.42
N PHE A 106 -8.95 17.71 4.14
CA PHE A 106 -9.42 19.07 4.36
C PHE A 106 -10.57 19.42 3.41
N ILE A 107 -10.44 19.06 2.12
CA ILE A 107 -11.46 19.31 1.10
C ILE A 107 -12.79 18.62 1.45
N ASP A 108 -12.78 17.34 1.87
CA ASP A 108 -13.97 16.64 2.37
C ASP A 108 -14.68 17.44 3.47
N ARG A 109 -13.93 17.80 4.52
CA ARG A 109 -14.52 18.47 5.68
C ARG A 109 -14.94 19.91 5.40
N ARG A 110 -14.31 20.61 4.44
CA ARG A 110 -14.62 22.01 4.13
C ARG A 110 -15.72 22.20 3.07
N PHE A 111 -15.91 21.24 2.17
CA PHE A 111 -16.82 21.41 1.01
C PHE A 111 -17.86 20.31 0.81
N PHE A 112 -17.79 19.18 1.53
CA PHE A 112 -18.74 18.07 1.36
C PHE A 112 -19.68 17.92 2.58
N PRO A 113 -20.82 18.62 2.59
CA PRO A 113 -21.85 18.47 3.63
C PRO A 113 -22.54 17.09 3.52
N PRO A 114 -22.86 16.41 4.63
CA PRO A 114 -23.43 15.06 4.60
C PRO A 114 -24.88 15.01 4.08
N HIS A 115 -25.59 16.14 4.07
CA HIS A 115 -27.02 16.23 3.73
C HIS A 115 -27.31 17.03 2.45
N ARG A 116 -26.29 17.48 1.72
CA ARG A 116 -26.44 18.25 0.48
C ARG A 116 -25.60 17.65 -0.64
N ASN A 117 -26.20 17.52 -1.82
CA ASN A 117 -25.49 17.09 -3.02
C ASN A 117 -24.77 18.31 -3.62
N MET A 118 -23.45 18.21 -3.81
CA MET A 118 -22.63 19.32 -4.31
C MET A 118 -22.51 19.40 -5.82
N GLY A 119 -23.12 18.47 -6.58
CA GLY A 119 -22.99 18.44 -8.05
C GLY A 119 -21.68 17.81 -8.55
N ILE A 120 -20.63 17.83 -7.73
CA ILE A 120 -19.31 17.24 -7.99
C ILE A 120 -19.39 15.73 -8.31
N PHE A 121 -18.72 15.33 -9.39
CA PHE A 121 -18.44 13.94 -9.76
C PHE A 121 -16.92 13.73 -9.95
N PHE A 122 -16.43 12.60 -9.46
CA PHE A 122 -15.07 12.09 -9.66
C PHE A 122 -15.11 10.94 -10.67
N GLU A 123 -14.37 11.06 -11.76
CA GLU A 123 -14.28 10.06 -12.83
C GLU A 123 -12.84 9.52 -12.94
N TRP A 124 -12.73 8.19 -12.89
CA TRP A 124 -11.49 7.43 -13.03
C TRP A 124 -11.69 6.27 -14.00
N PHE A 125 -10.66 5.94 -14.77
CA PHE A 125 -10.65 4.71 -15.57
C PHE A 125 -10.16 3.54 -14.74
N ASP A 126 -10.93 2.45 -14.77
CA ASP A 126 -10.54 1.16 -14.21
C ASP A 126 -9.26 0.66 -14.89
N SER A 127 -8.24 0.38 -14.08
CA SER A 127 -6.87 0.07 -14.53
C SER A 127 -6.69 -1.31 -15.18
N LEU A 128 -7.69 -2.19 -15.09
CA LEU A 128 -7.69 -3.53 -15.67
C LEU A 128 -8.50 -3.61 -16.97
N THR A 129 -9.66 -2.96 -16.99
CA THR A 129 -10.65 -3.02 -18.07
C THR A 129 -10.65 -1.80 -18.99
N GLY A 130 -10.10 -0.67 -18.53
CA GLY A 130 -10.15 0.61 -19.24
C GLY A 130 -11.53 1.28 -19.24
N VAL A 131 -12.50 0.77 -18.47
CA VAL A 131 -13.86 1.32 -18.41
C VAL A 131 -13.91 2.54 -17.47
N PRO A 132 -14.48 3.68 -17.89
CA PRO A 132 -14.67 4.83 -17.01
C PRO A 132 -15.71 4.53 -15.92
N SER A 133 -15.37 4.90 -14.69
CA SER A 133 -16.23 4.78 -13.51
C SER A 133 -16.37 6.15 -12.84
N THR A 134 -17.59 6.52 -12.48
CA THR A 134 -17.92 7.86 -11.97
C THR A 134 -18.69 7.80 -10.66
N GLN A 135 -18.23 8.51 -9.63
CA GLN A 135 -18.93 8.63 -8.33
C GLN A 135 -18.97 10.07 -7.82
N LYS A 136 -19.92 10.35 -6.91
CA LYS A 136 -19.99 11.63 -6.19
C LYS A 136 -19.18 11.65 -4.89
N THR A 137 -18.68 10.50 -4.43
CA THR A 137 -18.06 10.34 -3.12
C THR A 137 -16.57 10.63 -3.20
N ILE A 138 -16.04 11.48 -2.31
CA ILE A 138 -14.60 11.71 -2.21
C ILE A 138 -13.83 10.47 -1.73
N ALA A 139 -14.55 9.48 -1.17
CA ALA A 139 -14.01 8.15 -0.90
C ALA A 139 -13.51 7.46 -2.17
N PHE A 140 -14.15 7.68 -3.33
CA PHE A 140 -13.69 7.14 -4.61
C PHE A 140 -12.38 7.78 -5.06
N GLU A 141 -12.30 9.11 -5.08
CA GLU A 141 -11.06 9.85 -5.37
C GLU A 141 -9.90 9.37 -4.46
N LYS A 142 -10.18 9.22 -3.16
CA LYS A 142 -9.23 8.70 -2.18
C LYS A 142 -8.77 7.26 -2.47
N ALA A 143 -9.69 6.36 -2.81
CA ALA A 143 -9.35 4.98 -3.16
C ALA A 143 -8.46 4.91 -4.41
N SER A 144 -8.82 5.65 -5.47
CA SER A 144 -8.04 5.71 -6.71
C SER A 144 -6.63 6.30 -6.50
N VAL A 145 -6.50 7.35 -5.69
CA VAL A 145 -5.17 7.91 -5.35
C VAL A 145 -4.32 6.91 -4.56
N LEU A 146 -4.90 6.18 -3.60
CA LEU A 146 -4.19 5.12 -2.88
C LEU A 146 -3.80 3.96 -3.80
N PHE A 147 -4.66 3.58 -4.75
CA PHE A 147 -4.35 2.58 -5.77
C PHE A 147 -3.15 3.03 -6.61
N ASN A 148 -3.09 4.31 -6.98
CA ASN A 148 -1.98 4.90 -7.73
C ASN A 148 -0.67 4.92 -6.93
N ILE A 149 -0.73 5.10 -5.60
CA ILE A 149 0.43 4.96 -4.71
C ILE A 149 0.90 3.49 -4.66
N ALA A 150 -0.02 2.53 -4.52
CA ALA A 150 0.30 1.11 -4.54
C ALA A 150 0.95 0.70 -5.86
N ALA A 151 0.36 1.14 -6.98
CA ALA A 151 0.87 0.98 -8.33
C ALA A 151 2.29 1.54 -8.46
N LEU A 152 2.51 2.79 -8.04
CA LEU A 152 3.82 3.46 -8.06
C LEU A 152 4.89 2.71 -7.24
N TYR A 153 4.54 2.16 -6.08
CA TYR A 153 5.46 1.28 -5.34
C TYR A 153 5.83 0.02 -6.14
N THR A 154 4.93 -0.59 -6.91
CA THR A 154 5.29 -1.71 -7.81
C THR A 154 6.29 -1.30 -8.89
N GLN A 155 6.18 -0.05 -9.38
CA GLN A 155 7.07 0.52 -10.40
C GLN A 155 8.48 0.70 -9.83
N ILE A 156 8.57 1.29 -8.64
CA ILE A 156 9.84 1.51 -7.92
C ILE A 156 10.49 0.17 -7.58
N ALA A 157 9.73 -0.83 -7.12
CA ALA A 157 10.22 -2.17 -6.85
C ALA A 157 10.81 -2.85 -8.10
N ALA A 158 10.09 -2.75 -9.23
CA ALA A 158 10.51 -3.36 -10.49
C ALA A 158 11.78 -2.72 -11.10
N LYS A 159 12.04 -1.44 -10.80
CA LYS A 159 13.20 -0.68 -11.28
C LYS A 159 14.50 -0.93 -10.48
N GLN A 160 14.44 -1.62 -9.33
CA GLN A 160 15.64 -1.83 -8.50
C GLN A 160 16.66 -2.77 -9.15
N ASP A 161 17.95 -2.48 -8.95
CA ASP A 161 19.01 -3.42 -9.33
C ASP A 161 19.13 -4.57 -8.33
N ARG A 162 18.38 -5.64 -8.64
CA ARG A 162 18.36 -6.90 -7.86
C ARG A 162 19.64 -7.73 -7.98
N LEU A 163 20.69 -7.27 -8.67
CA LEU A 163 22.04 -7.86 -8.57
C LEU A 163 22.73 -7.47 -7.26
N THR A 164 22.29 -6.37 -6.61
CA THR A 164 22.84 -5.91 -5.33
C THR A 164 21.92 -6.28 -4.17
N SER A 165 22.49 -6.61 -3.01
CA SER A 165 21.70 -6.88 -1.80
C SER A 165 20.81 -5.69 -1.41
N SER A 166 21.28 -4.45 -1.63
CA SER A 166 20.53 -3.23 -1.34
C SER A 166 19.33 -3.06 -2.27
N GLY A 167 19.49 -3.30 -3.57
CA GLY A 167 18.39 -3.23 -4.54
C GLY A 167 17.36 -4.34 -4.36
N VAL A 168 17.79 -5.56 -3.95
CA VAL A 168 16.87 -6.62 -3.54
C VAL A 168 16.07 -6.20 -2.30
N ASP A 169 16.72 -5.67 -1.26
CA ASP A 169 16.03 -5.22 -0.04
C ASP A 169 15.05 -4.08 -0.34
N ALA A 170 15.43 -3.14 -1.20
CA ALA A 170 14.54 -2.08 -1.68
C ALA A 170 13.36 -2.62 -2.50
N ALA A 171 13.55 -3.65 -3.32
CA ALA A 171 12.46 -4.27 -4.08
C ALA A 171 11.44 -4.95 -3.14
N VAL A 172 11.93 -5.71 -2.16
CA VAL A 172 11.10 -6.33 -1.11
C VAL A 172 10.31 -5.27 -0.34
N ASP A 173 10.96 -4.20 0.10
CA ASP A 173 10.33 -3.09 0.84
C ASP A 173 9.19 -2.45 0.03
N ASN A 174 9.44 -2.09 -1.22
CA ASN A 174 8.45 -1.45 -2.09
C ASN A 174 7.28 -2.39 -2.43
N PHE A 175 7.51 -3.69 -2.68
CA PHE A 175 6.41 -4.65 -2.85
C PHE A 175 5.56 -4.81 -1.59
N LEU A 176 6.16 -4.80 -0.39
CA LEU A 176 5.44 -4.88 0.88
C LEU A 176 4.65 -3.60 1.21
N ARG A 177 5.10 -2.43 0.75
CA ARG A 177 4.34 -1.16 0.78
C ARG A 177 3.15 -1.20 -0.16
N ALA A 178 3.34 -1.65 -1.40
CA ALA A 178 2.25 -1.82 -2.37
C ALA A 178 1.15 -2.77 -1.84
N ALA A 179 1.56 -3.94 -1.33
CA ALA A 179 0.65 -4.92 -0.74
C ALA A 179 -0.11 -4.37 0.48
N GLY A 180 0.57 -3.62 1.36
CA GLY A 180 -0.06 -2.99 2.52
C GLY A 180 -1.02 -1.87 2.15
N MET A 181 -0.76 -1.15 1.04
CA MET A 181 -1.67 -0.16 0.48
C MET A 181 -2.93 -0.81 -0.11
N PHE A 182 -2.81 -1.84 -0.96
CA PHE A 182 -3.99 -2.57 -1.47
C PHE A 182 -4.84 -3.15 -0.33
N ARG A 183 -4.22 -3.69 0.73
CA ARG A 183 -4.93 -4.14 1.92
C ARG A 183 -5.68 -3.01 2.63
N TYR A 184 -5.06 -1.84 2.77
CA TYR A 184 -5.73 -0.67 3.36
C TYR A 184 -6.94 -0.23 2.53
N ILE A 185 -6.85 -0.26 1.19
CA ILE A 185 -7.98 0.03 0.30
C ILE A 185 -9.12 -0.97 0.57
N ARG A 186 -8.83 -2.27 0.46
CA ARG A 186 -9.79 -3.37 0.69
C ARG A 186 -10.52 -3.26 2.04
N ASP A 187 -9.79 -2.92 3.10
CA ASP A 187 -10.31 -2.91 4.47
C ASP A 187 -11.14 -1.65 4.80
N ASN A 188 -10.98 -0.54 4.05
CA ASN A 188 -11.59 0.76 4.38
C ASN A 188 -12.55 1.32 3.30
N PHE A 189 -12.47 0.83 2.05
CA PHE A 189 -13.25 1.36 0.92
C PHE A 189 -14.12 0.25 0.32
N SER A 190 -15.31 0.06 0.91
CA SER A 190 -16.31 -0.87 0.40
C SER A 190 -17.18 -0.26 -0.71
N ASN A 191 -17.80 -1.13 -1.53
CA ASN A 191 -18.72 -0.76 -2.61
C ASN A 191 -18.10 0.14 -3.70
N ALA A 192 -16.84 -0.09 -4.08
CA ALA A 192 -16.27 0.55 -5.25
C ALA A 192 -16.97 0.06 -6.55
N PRO A 193 -17.19 0.94 -7.55
CA PRO A 193 -17.91 0.60 -8.78
C PRO A 193 -17.01 0.01 -9.87
N SER A 194 -15.68 0.07 -9.68
CA SER A 194 -14.68 -0.46 -10.61
C SER A 194 -14.20 -1.85 -10.15
N MET A 195 -13.80 -2.69 -11.11
CA MET A 195 -13.36 -4.06 -10.87
C MET A 195 -11.95 -4.10 -10.28
N ASP A 196 -11.10 -3.12 -10.58
CA ASP A 196 -9.77 -2.97 -10.00
C ASP A 196 -9.76 -2.69 -8.48
N LEU A 197 -10.83 -2.08 -7.97
CA LEU A 197 -11.08 -1.83 -6.55
C LEU A 197 -11.99 -2.90 -5.89
N SER A 198 -12.36 -3.96 -6.60
CA SER A 198 -13.16 -5.05 -6.02
C SER A 198 -12.35 -5.87 -4.99
N PRO A 199 -12.97 -6.42 -3.92
CA PRO A 199 -12.24 -7.15 -2.89
C PRO A 199 -11.41 -8.32 -3.40
N ASP A 200 -11.97 -9.14 -4.30
CA ASP A 200 -11.29 -10.30 -4.90
C ASP A 200 -10.06 -9.90 -5.73
N THR A 201 -10.17 -8.80 -6.49
CA THR A 201 -9.04 -8.25 -7.25
C THR A 201 -7.96 -7.70 -6.33
N LEU A 202 -8.35 -6.91 -5.31
CA LEU A 202 -7.41 -6.38 -4.32
C LEU A 202 -6.69 -7.51 -3.56
N ASP A 203 -7.40 -8.57 -3.16
CA ASP A 203 -6.79 -9.76 -2.54
C ASP A 203 -5.82 -10.49 -3.50
N THR A 204 -6.17 -10.58 -4.78
CA THR A 204 -5.26 -11.13 -5.81
C THR A 204 -4.00 -10.29 -5.96
N LEU A 205 -4.13 -8.96 -6.00
CA LEU A 205 -2.99 -8.04 -6.07
C LEU A 205 -2.11 -8.10 -4.81
N ILE A 206 -2.70 -8.17 -3.61
CA ILE A 206 -1.97 -8.36 -2.35
C ILE A 206 -1.14 -9.64 -2.39
N GLN A 207 -1.72 -10.77 -2.82
CA GLN A 207 -1.00 -12.04 -2.90
C GLN A 207 0.09 -12.02 -3.98
N LEU A 208 -0.14 -11.36 -5.12
CA LEU A 208 0.87 -11.19 -6.17
C LEU A 208 2.07 -10.35 -5.69
N MET A 209 1.82 -9.23 -5.00
CA MET A 209 2.89 -8.43 -4.39
C MET A 209 3.71 -9.23 -3.37
N LEU A 210 3.04 -10.03 -2.53
CA LEU A 210 3.71 -10.92 -1.58
C LEU A 210 4.53 -12.02 -2.28
N ALA A 211 4.07 -12.53 -3.43
CA ALA A 211 4.81 -13.48 -4.25
C ALA A 211 6.08 -12.86 -4.86
N GLN A 212 6.00 -11.63 -5.36
CA GLN A 212 7.16 -10.90 -5.91
C GLN A 212 8.17 -10.51 -4.81
N ALA A 213 7.70 -10.11 -3.63
CA ALA A 213 8.57 -9.90 -2.46
C ALA A 213 9.27 -11.21 -2.02
N ARG A 214 8.56 -12.35 -2.08
CA ARG A 214 9.09 -13.69 -1.78
C ARG A 214 10.15 -14.14 -2.79
N GLU A 215 9.92 -13.91 -4.07
CA GLU A 215 10.89 -14.10 -5.16
C GLU A 215 12.16 -13.26 -4.94
N CYS A 216 12.03 -11.97 -4.66
CA CYS A 216 13.18 -11.10 -4.39
C CYS A 216 13.97 -11.58 -3.16
N LEU A 217 13.29 -12.04 -2.10
CA LEU A 217 13.95 -12.63 -0.94
C LEU A 217 14.74 -13.90 -1.32
N PHE A 218 14.18 -14.78 -2.14
CA PHE A 218 14.88 -15.97 -2.63
C PHE A 218 16.15 -15.61 -3.43
N GLU A 219 16.06 -14.60 -4.31
CA GLU A 219 17.21 -14.10 -5.09
C GLU A 219 18.37 -13.61 -4.19
N LYS A 220 18.08 -13.20 -2.95
CA LYS A 220 19.10 -12.84 -1.93
C LYS A 220 19.85 -14.04 -1.35
N LEU A 221 19.24 -15.22 -1.30
CA LEU A 221 19.78 -16.41 -0.63
C LEU A 221 20.65 -17.27 -1.54
N VAL A 222 20.42 -17.20 -2.86
CA VAL A 222 21.12 -18.01 -3.87
C VAL A 222 22.63 -17.72 -4.00
N PRO A 223 23.13 -16.46 -3.99
CA PRO A 223 24.52 -16.17 -4.33
C PRO A 223 25.54 -16.91 -3.44
N GLY A 224 26.30 -17.82 -4.05
CA GLY A 224 27.36 -18.58 -3.38
C GLY A 224 26.90 -19.80 -2.58
N VAL A 225 25.59 -20.12 -2.56
CA VAL A 225 25.05 -21.21 -1.73
C VAL A 225 25.71 -22.58 -1.96
N GLU A 226 26.12 -22.87 -3.20
CA GLU A 226 26.83 -24.10 -3.58
C GLU A 226 28.14 -24.32 -2.80
N ASN A 227 28.77 -23.24 -2.31
CA ASN A 227 30.00 -23.30 -1.52
C ASN A 227 29.75 -23.39 0.00
N LEU A 228 28.47 -23.41 0.44
CA LEU A 228 28.08 -23.46 1.85
C LEU A 228 27.68 -24.87 2.31
N GLY A 229 27.71 -25.86 1.41
CA GLY A 229 27.42 -27.26 1.70
C GLY A 229 25.95 -27.67 1.57
N LEU A 230 25.66 -28.92 1.94
CA LEU A 230 24.39 -29.59 1.72
C LEU A 230 23.19 -28.86 2.35
N GLN A 231 23.23 -28.57 3.66
CA GLN A 231 22.06 -28.01 4.36
C GLN A 231 21.63 -26.63 3.79
N PRO A 232 22.52 -25.64 3.57
CA PRO A 232 22.13 -24.37 2.94
C PRO A 232 21.52 -24.54 1.55
N CYS A 233 22.01 -25.50 0.76
CA CYS A 233 21.41 -25.83 -0.54
C CYS A 233 19.98 -26.40 -0.39
N LEU A 234 19.74 -27.26 0.60
CA LEU A 234 18.39 -27.79 0.91
C LEU A 234 17.45 -26.69 1.45
N GLU A 235 17.97 -25.72 2.21
CA GLU A 235 17.22 -24.56 2.69
C GLU A 235 16.76 -23.65 1.53
N VAL A 236 17.67 -23.38 0.58
CA VAL A 236 17.34 -22.64 -0.66
C VAL A 236 16.39 -23.44 -1.55
N ALA A 237 16.50 -24.77 -1.58
CA ALA A 237 15.58 -25.64 -2.30
C ALA A 237 14.14 -25.56 -1.75
N GLN A 238 13.96 -25.58 -0.43
CA GLN A 238 12.65 -25.42 0.20
C GLN A 238 12.07 -24.01 0.02
N GLU A 239 12.91 -22.97 0.06
CA GLU A 239 12.47 -21.60 -0.21
C GLU A 239 12.06 -21.41 -1.69
N ALA A 240 12.75 -22.04 -2.64
CA ALA A 240 12.33 -22.07 -4.04
C ALA A 240 10.95 -22.74 -4.21
N GLU A 241 10.71 -23.88 -3.57
CA GLU A 241 9.39 -24.53 -3.63
C GLU A 241 8.32 -23.72 -2.87
N GLN A 242 8.71 -22.92 -1.86
CA GLN A 242 7.82 -21.94 -1.23
C GLN A 242 7.45 -20.78 -2.19
N VAL A 243 8.37 -20.30 -3.03
CA VAL A 243 8.09 -19.32 -4.10
C VAL A 243 7.12 -19.93 -5.14
N SER A 244 7.39 -21.16 -5.59
CA SER A 244 6.54 -21.95 -6.50
C SER A 244 5.10 -22.11 -5.95
N SER A 245 4.98 -22.56 -4.70
CA SER A 245 3.69 -22.77 -4.01
C SER A 245 2.88 -21.49 -3.86
N VAL A 246 3.52 -20.36 -3.55
CA VAL A 246 2.85 -19.05 -3.51
C VAL A 246 2.38 -18.64 -4.91
N TYR A 247 3.20 -18.77 -5.95
CA TYR A 247 2.79 -18.45 -7.32
C TYR A 247 1.64 -19.34 -7.82
N ARG A 248 1.63 -20.63 -7.47
CA ARG A 248 0.52 -21.55 -7.76
C ARG A 248 -0.77 -21.15 -7.03
N THR A 249 -0.66 -20.60 -5.81
CA THR A 249 -1.79 -20.04 -5.05
C THR A 249 -2.33 -18.78 -5.72
N VAL A 250 -1.46 -17.82 -6.07
CA VAL A 250 -1.87 -16.62 -6.83
C VAL A 250 -2.52 -16.99 -8.16
N HIS A 251 -1.98 -17.97 -8.90
CA HIS A 251 -2.59 -18.46 -10.13
C HIS A 251 -4.02 -18.99 -9.91
N LYS A 252 -4.25 -19.74 -8.82
CA LYS A 252 -5.59 -20.27 -8.50
C LYS A 252 -6.59 -19.14 -8.21
N VAL A 253 -6.20 -18.12 -7.46
CA VAL A 253 -7.08 -16.98 -7.13
C VAL A 253 -7.30 -16.11 -8.38
N MET A 254 -6.24 -15.76 -9.12
CA MET A 254 -6.33 -14.97 -10.34
C MET A 254 -7.10 -15.66 -11.47
N SER A 255 -7.14 -17.00 -11.48
CA SER A 255 -7.95 -17.79 -12.43
C SER A 255 -9.42 -17.97 -12.00
N SER A 256 -9.84 -17.40 -10.88
CA SER A 256 -11.26 -17.42 -10.47
C SER A 256 -12.12 -16.61 -11.44
N SER A 257 -13.40 -16.94 -11.53
CA SER A 257 -14.35 -16.21 -12.39
C SER A 257 -14.60 -14.75 -11.99
N SER A 258 -14.21 -14.32 -10.79
CA SER A 258 -14.34 -12.93 -10.35
C SER A 258 -13.19 -12.03 -10.80
N VAL A 259 -12.04 -12.60 -11.19
CA VAL A 259 -10.81 -11.85 -11.52
C VAL A 259 -10.31 -12.13 -12.93
N LYS A 260 -10.39 -13.39 -13.38
CA LYS A 260 -9.78 -13.91 -14.61
C LYS A 260 -10.13 -13.12 -15.87
N ASP A 261 -11.37 -12.67 -16.00
CA ASP A 261 -11.87 -12.04 -17.24
C ASP A 261 -11.46 -10.56 -17.35
N TYR A 262 -10.90 -9.99 -16.28
CA TYR A 262 -10.46 -8.59 -16.22
C TYR A 262 -8.93 -8.45 -16.23
N VAL A 263 -8.18 -9.46 -15.78
CA VAL A 263 -6.71 -9.44 -15.79
C VAL A 263 -6.13 -9.90 -17.13
N PRO A 264 -4.98 -9.36 -17.57
CA PRO A 264 -4.29 -9.83 -18.77
C PRO A 264 -3.94 -11.32 -18.71
N TYR A 265 -4.26 -12.08 -19.76
CA TYR A 265 -3.93 -13.51 -19.87
C TYR A 265 -2.42 -13.81 -19.76
N SER A 266 -1.56 -12.85 -20.14
CA SER A 266 -0.10 -12.92 -19.91
C SER A 266 0.26 -13.06 -18.43
N TRP A 267 -0.52 -12.48 -17.51
CA TRP A 267 -0.28 -12.57 -16.07
C TRP A 267 -0.51 -14.00 -15.61
N ILE A 268 -1.69 -14.55 -15.89
CA ILE A 268 -2.06 -15.94 -15.57
C ILE A 268 -1.01 -16.91 -16.14
N SER A 269 -0.61 -16.69 -17.39
CA SER A 269 0.45 -17.47 -18.05
C SER A 269 1.81 -17.37 -17.33
N LEU A 270 2.21 -16.16 -16.91
CA LEU A 270 3.49 -15.94 -16.23
C LEU A 270 3.52 -16.57 -14.84
N LEU A 271 2.40 -16.58 -14.09
CA LEU A 271 2.31 -17.24 -12.79
C LEU A 271 2.62 -18.74 -12.90
N LEU A 272 2.14 -19.40 -13.96
CA LEU A 272 2.47 -20.79 -14.26
C LEU A 272 3.95 -20.97 -14.62
N VAL A 273 4.49 -20.13 -15.52
CA VAL A 273 5.92 -20.16 -15.87
C VAL A 273 6.81 -19.99 -14.64
N LYS A 274 6.47 -19.08 -13.72
CA LYS A 274 7.19 -18.90 -12.45
C LYS A 274 7.01 -20.09 -11.50
N SER A 275 5.79 -20.61 -11.33
CA SER A 275 5.53 -21.82 -10.54
C SER A 275 6.46 -22.96 -10.96
N GLU A 276 6.52 -23.26 -12.25
CA GLU A 276 7.33 -24.37 -12.76
C GLU A 276 8.83 -24.07 -12.72
N HIS A 277 9.25 -22.84 -13.00
CA HIS A 277 10.65 -22.45 -12.85
C HIS A 277 11.16 -22.53 -11.41
N TYR A 278 10.41 -22.02 -10.43
CA TYR A 278 10.85 -22.08 -9.03
C TYR A 278 10.79 -23.49 -8.45
N ARG A 279 9.85 -24.34 -8.91
CA ARG A 279 9.85 -25.77 -8.59
C ARG A 279 11.08 -26.49 -9.18
N ALA A 280 11.44 -26.15 -10.41
CA ALA A 280 12.65 -26.65 -11.07
C ALA A 280 13.93 -26.22 -10.35
N LEU A 281 14.01 -24.96 -9.87
CA LEU A 281 15.11 -24.48 -9.05
C LEU A 281 15.17 -25.18 -7.69
N GLY A 282 14.03 -25.49 -7.07
CA GLY A 282 13.98 -26.29 -5.84
C GLY A 282 14.72 -27.62 -6.01
N HIS A 283 14.36 -28.36 -7.05
CA HIS A 283 15.05 -29.61 -7.37
C HIS A 283 16.51 -29.41 -7.82
N HIS A 284 16.85 -28.31 -8.51
CA HIS A 284 18.24 -27.96 -8.85
C HIS A 284 19.10 -27.81 -7.60
N TYR A 285 18.72 -26.96 -6.64
CA TYR A 285 19.53 -26.73 -5.44
C TYR A 285 19.57 -27.94 -4.52
N ALA A 286 18.51 -28.74 -4.44
CA ALA A 286 18.55 -30.02 -3.73
C ALA A 286 19.60 -30.96 -4.34
N ALA A 287 19.66 -31.07 -5.67
CA ALA A 287 20.66 -31.87 -6.35
C ALA A 287 22.09 -31.32 -6.19
N VAL A 288 22.29 -30.00 -6.33
CA VAL A 288 23.61 -29.36 -6.10
C VAL A 288 24.11 -29.68 -4.70
N GLY A 289 23.27 -29.52 -3.67
CA GLY A 289 23.62 -29.86 -2.30
C GLY A 289 24.05 -31.31 -2.13
N LEU A 290 23.34 -32.26 -2.76
CA LEU A 290 23.65 -33.69 -2.67
C LEU A 290 24.91 -34.09 -3.43
N LEU A 291 25.09 -33.56 -4.64
CA LEU A 291 26.16 -33.98 -5.57
C LEU A 291 27.52 -33.33 -5.24
N GLU A 292 27.53 -32.09 -4.79
CA GLU A 292 28.76 -31.38 -4.39
C GLU A 292 29.19 -31.71 -2.93
N HIS A 293 28.34 -32.39 -2.15
CA HIS A 293 28.69 -32.82 -0.79
C HIS A 293 29.78 -33.88 -0.81
N ASN A 294 30.84 -33.66 -0.03
CA ASN A 294 31.99 -34.54 0.08
C ASN A 294 32.04 -35.21 1.46
N GLY A 295 32.26 -36.52 1.49
CA GLY A 295 32.27 -37.32 2.72
C GLY A 295 30.89 -37.81 3.18
N GLU A 296 30.80 -38.17 4.46
CA GLU A 296 29.58 -38.59 5.16
C GLU A 296 28.65 -37.39 5.39
N ILE A 297 27.34 -37.65 5.51
CA ILE A 297 26.35 -36.62 5.87
C ILE A 297 26.33 -36.51 7.40
N ASP A 298 26.41 -35.30 7.93
CA ASP A 298 26.31 -35.08 9.37
C ASP A 298 24.86 -35.23 9.87
N LYS A 299 24.70 -35.43 11.18
CA LYS A 299 23.38 -35.68 11.80
C LYS A 299 22.40 -34.53 11.65
N GLU A 300 22.87 -33.29 11.48
CA GLU A 300 22.01 -32.13 11.28
C GLU A 300 21.44 -32.13 9.86
N ALA A 301 22.27 -32.43 8.87
CA ALA A 301 21.86 -32.61 7.48
C ALA A 301 21.04 -33.88 7.22
N GLU A 302 21.33 -35.01 7.89
CA GLU A 302 20.47 -36.21 7.90
C GLU A 302 19.07 -35.86 8.41
N SER A 303 18.99 -35.23 9.60
CA SER A 303 17.74 -34.75 10.19
C SER A 303 17.02 -33.75 9.28
N TYR A 304 17.76 -32.97 8.48
CA TYR A 304 17.16 -32.03 7.54
C TYR A 304 16.51 -32.77 6.36
N LEU A 305 17.22 -33.74 5.77
CA LEU A 305 16.74 -34.56 4.64
C LEU A 305 15.46 -35.32 4.96
N GLU A 306 15.30 -35.85 6.18
CA GLU A 306 14.05 -36.49 6.64
C GLU A 306 12.80 -35.60 6.44
N TYR A 307 12.95 -34.27 6.57
CA TYR A 307 11.86 -33.30 6.46
C TYR A 307 11.86 -32.50 5.14
N VAL A 308 12.87 -32.66 4.27
CA VAL A 308 12.92 -31.95 2.98
C VAL A 308 11.86 -32.46 2.02
N HIS A 309 11.54 -33.75 2.05
CA HIS A 309 10.58 -34.38 1.13
C HIS A 309 9.22 -34.65 1.76
N CYS A 310 8.13 -34.39 1.02
CA CYS A 310 6.76 -34.59 1.52
C CYS A 310 6.53 -36.06 1.97
N PRO A 311 6.06 -36.34 3.20
CA PRO A 311 5.92 -37.72 3.71
C PRO A 311 5.02 -38.63 2.86
N ASP A 312 3.89 -38.12 2.38
CA ASP A 312 2.83 -38.92 1.73
C ASP A 312 3.09 -39.27 0.26
N ALA A 313 4.25 -38.91 -0.28
CA ALA A 313 4.59 -39.07 -1.70
C ALA A 313 4.93 -40.52 -2.11
N ASN A 314 5.26 -41.39 -1.15
CA ASN A 314 5.72 -42.78 -1.37
C ASN A 314 4.67 -43.73 -1.99
N ASN A 315 3.48 -43.24 -2.36
CA ASN A 315 2.43 -44.06 -2.98
C ASN A 315 2.58 -44.26 -4.50
N SER A 316 3.54 -43.59 -5.17
CA SER A 316 3.86 -43.86 -6.58
C SER A 316 5.01 -44.85 -6.69
N SER A 317 4.81 -45.98 -7.37
CA SER A 317 5.85 -46.97 -7.65
C SER A 317 6.95 -46.47 -8.61
N THR A 318 6.83 -45.24 -9.12
CA THR A 318 7.83 -44.58 -9.96
C THR A 318 8.82 -43.72 -9.16
N CYS A 319 8.56 -43.43 -7.89
CA CYS A 319 9.43 -42.58 -7.07
C CYS A 319 10.62 -43.36 -6.51
N ILE A 320 11.79 -42.72 -6.45
CA ILE A 320 12.96 -43.29 -5.76
C ILE A 320 12.71 -43.37 -4.24
N ASP A 321 12.95 -44.53 -3.64
CA ASP A 321 12.76 -44.77 -2.20
C ASP A 321 14.04 -44.45 -1.41
N ILE A 322 14.61 -43.27 -1.67
CA ILE A 322 15.79 -42.73 -0.99
C ILE A 322 15.43 -41.33 -0.50
N ARG A 323 15.29 -41.17 0.82
CA ARG A 323 15.05 -39.86 1.48
C ARG A 323 16.33 -39.31 2.10
N VAL A 324 16.99 -40.14 2.91
CA VAL A 324 18.30 -39.89 3.49
C VAL A 324 19.26 -40.89 2.83
N PRO A 325 20.17 -40.45 1.95
CA PRO A 325 21.14 -41.34 1.34
C PRO A 325 22.30 -41.60 2.32
N HIS A 326 22.53 -42.88 2.62
CA HIS A 326 23.60 -43.33 3.52
C HIS A 326 24.88 -43.67 2.75
N THR A 327 24.79 -43.92 1.44
CA THR A 327 25.96 -44.16 0.58
C THR A 327 26.16 -43.02 -0.44
N THR A 328 27.40 -42.86 -0.93
CA THR A 328 27.71 -41.93 -2.03
C THR A 328 26.90 -42.24 -3.29
N GLU A 329 26.59 -43.52 -3.52
CA GLU A 329 25.81 -43.96 -4.67
C GLU A 329 24.32 -43.63 -4.52
N GLU A 330 23.71 -43.89 -3.36
CA GLU A 330 22.35 -43.42 -3.05
C GLU A 330 22.23 -41.89 -3.17
N ARG A 331 23.27 -41.16 -2.72
CA ARG A 331 23.34 -39.69 -2.83
C ARG A 331 23.42 -39.24 -4.29
N ARG A 332 24.21 -39.93 -5.11
CA ARG A 332 24.28 -39.71 -6.57
C ARG A 332 22.92 -39.97 -7.22
N GLN A 333 22.28 -41.10 -6.94
CA GLN A 333 20.99 -41.47 -7.51
C GLN A 333 19.89 -40.46 -7.15
N LEU A 334 19.76 -40.07 -5.88
CA LEU A 334 18.81 -39.05 -5.45
C LEU A 334 19.10 -37.68 -6.08
N GLY A 335 20.37 -37.29 -6.17
CA GLY A 335 20.80 -36.06 -6.85
C GLY A 335 20.45 -36.06 -8.34
N LYS A 336 20.68 -37.18 -9.05
CA LYS A 336 20.32 -37.35 -10.47
C LYS A 336 18.81 -37.33 -10.69
N ALA A 337 18.03 -37.98 -9.82
CA ALA A 337 16.57 -37.92 -9.87
C ALA A 337 16.08 -36.47 -9.74
N HIS A 338 16.64 -35.71 -8.79
CA HIS A 338 16.33 -34.28 -8.65
C HIS A 338 16.75 -33.44 -9.86
N LEU A 339 17.94 -33.65 -10.47
CA LEU A 339 18.31 -32.96 -11.71
C LEU A 339 17.35 -33.28 -12.87
N ARG A 340 16.94 -34.55 -13.01
CA ARG A 340 15.94 -34.97 -14.02
C ARG A 340 14.60 -34.25 -13.80
N ALA A 341 14.13 -34.18 -12.55
CA ALA A 341 12.92 -33.43 -12.22
C ALA A 341 13.07 -31.94 -12.57
N SER A 342 14.21 -31.32 -12.23
CA SER A 342 14.53 -29.93 -12.59
C SER A 342 14.46 -29.68 -14.10
N LEU A 343 15.02 -30.58 -14.91
CA LEU A 343 14.98 -30.49 -16.38
C LEU A 343 13.55 -30.51 -16.92
N LEU A 344 12.77 -31.52 -16.57
CA LEU A 344 11.37 -31.67 -17.03
C LEU A 344 10.50 -30.45 -16.67
N LEU A 345 10.73 -29.87 -15.49
CA LEU A 345 10.02 -28.69 -15.02
C LEU A 345 10.47 -27.40 -15.74
N HIS A 346 11.76 -27.26 -16.06
CA HIS A 346 12.25 -26.18 -16.90
C HIS A 346 11.74 -26.29 -18.35
N GLU A 347 11.67 -27.49 -18.92
CA GLU A 347 11.07 -27.75 -20.22
C GLU A 347 9.58 -27.37 -20.25
N GLU A 348 8.82 -27.72 -19.20
CA GLU A 348 7.42 -27.33 -19.04
C GLU A 348 7.26 -25.81 -18.91
N GLY A 349 8.13 -25.14 -18.11
CA GLY A 349 8.19 -23.69 -18.04
C GLY A 349 8.46 -23.03 -19.41
N LEU A 350 9.38 -23.60 -20.20
CA LEU A 350 9.66 -23.18 -21.57
C LEU A 350 8.51 -23.49 -22.54
N ARG A 351 7.72 -24.55 -22.30
CA ARG A 351 6.51 -24.87 -23.07
C ARG A 351 5.39 -23.87 -22.78
N LEU A 352 5.11 -23.59 -21.52
CA LEU A 352 4.13 -22.59 -21.06
C LEU A 352 4.47 -21.19 -21.57
N HIS A 353 5.74 -20.79 -21.48
CA HIS A 353 6.25 -19.56 -22.09
C HIS A 353 5.96 -19.51 -23.59
N ARG A 354 6.26 -20.59 -24.33
CA ARG A 354 5.99 -20.68 -25.78
C ARG A 354 4.49 -20.62 -26.12
N MET A 355 3.58 -21.04 -25.25
CA MET A 355 2.14 -20.96 -25.52
C MET A 355 1.62 -19.51 -25.55
N CYS A 356 2.09 -18.64 -24.64
CA CYS A 356 1.56 -17.29 -24.53
C CYS A 356 2.27 -16.29 -25.46
N ARG A 357 1.54 -15.72 -26.43
CA ARG A 357 2.09 -14.78 -27.43
C ARG A 357 2.81 -13.58 -26.82
N GLN A 358 2.29 -13.04 -25.72
CA GLN A 358 2.85 -11.87 -25.05
C GLN A 358 4.14 -12.20 -24.27
N LEU A 359 4.26 -13.41 -23.71
CA LEU A 359 5.49 -13.82 -23.01
C LEU A 359 6.65 -14.00 -23.99
N ARG A 360 6.38 -14.53 -25.20
CA ARG A 360 7.39 -14.68 -26.28
C ARG A 360 7.98 -13.37 -26.80
N GLN A 361 7.42 -12.21 -26.43
CA GLN A 361 7.91 -10.88 -26.84
C GLN A 361 8.84 -10.25 -25.80
N ILE A 362 9.30 -11.04 -24.82
CA ILE A 362 10.06 -10.54 -23.66
C ILE A 362 11.38 -11.30 -23.62
N ASP A 363 12.36 -10.74 -24.33
CA ASP A 363 13.57 -11.42 -24.77
C ASP A 363 14.33 -12.09 -23.62
N ASN A 364 14.51 -11.37 -22.50
CA ASN A 364 15.25 -11.88 -21.33
C ASN A 364 14.53 -13.02 -20.59
N LEU A 365 13.21 -13.20 -20.72
CA LEU A 365 12.51 -14.31 -20.06
C LEU A 365 12.92 -15.64 -20.67
N GLN A 366 12.95 -15.74 -22.00
CA GLN A 366 13.37 -16.97 -22.68
C GLN A 366 14.84 -17.29 -22.41
N GLU A 367 15.71 -16.27 -22.41
CA GLU A 367 17.13 -16.43 -22.08
C GLU A 367 17.32 -16.98 -20.66
N ARG A 368 16.66 -16.39 -19.65
CA ARG A 368 16.78 -16.83 -18.25
C ARG A 368 16.24 -18.24 -18.01
N LEU A 369 15.13 -18.61 -18.64
CA LEU A 369 14.60 -19.98 -18.57
C LEU A 369 15.58 -20.99 -19.17
N ARG A 370 16.24 -20.65 -20.29
CA ARG A 370 17.28 -21.48 -20.91
C ARG A 370 18.53 -21.58 -20.04
N MET A 371 19.05 -20.47 -19.52
CA MET A 371 20.23 -20.50 -18.65
C MET A 371 20.05 -21.41 -17.44
N ALA A 372 18.86 -21.42 -16.82
CA ALA A 372 18.56 -22.30 -15.69
C ALA A 372 18.43 -23.77 -16.12
N HIS A 373 17.74 -24.03 -17.23
CA HIS A 373 17.68 -25.36 -17.85
C HIS A 373 19.09 -25.91 -18.15
N ASP A 374 19.91 -25.13 -18.83
CA ASP A 374 21.24 -25.53 -19.30
C ASP A 374 22.20 -25.75 -18.10
N ALA A 375 22.05 -24.97 -17.02
CA ALA A 375 22.79 -25.18 -15.76
C ALA A 375 22.39 -26.47 -15.00
N SER A 376 21.15 -26.96 -15.18
CA SER A 376 20.73 -28.30 -14.72
C SER A 376 21.22 -29.39 -15.67
N LEU A 377 21.20 -29.17 -16.98
CA LEU A 377 21.59 -30.15 -18.00
C LEU A 377 23.09 -30.46 -17.94
N ASP A 378 23.91 -29.41 -17.86
CA ASP A 378 25.36 -29.47 -17.72
C ASP A 378 25.78 -30.23 -16.45
N ARG A 379 25.05 -30.05 -15.33
CA ARG A 379 25.25 -30.87 -14.12
C ARG A 379 24.78 -32.32 -14.30
N TYR A 380 23.64 -32.54 -14.96
CA TYR A 380 23.10 -33.89 -15.18
C TYR A 380 24.06 -34.74 -16.02
N GLN A 381 24.62 -34.16 -17.09
CA GLN A 381 25.59 -34.80 -17.97
C GLN A 381 26.90 -35.18 -17.25
N ARG A 382 27.38 -34.35 -16.30
CA ARG A 382 28.55 -34.70 -15.47
C ARG A 382 28.33 -35.91 -14.57
N CYS A 383 27.08 -36.27 -14.29
CA CYS A 383 26.73 -37.38 -13.41
C CYS A 383 26.37 -38.68 -14.17
N GLU A 384 26.44 -38.71 -15.51
CA GLU A 384 26.24 -39.93 -16.29
C GLU A 384 27.49 -40.83 -16.27
N GLN A 385 27.24 -42.13 -16.10
CA GLN A 385 28.23 -43.21 -16.06
C GLN A 385 27.75 -44.36 -16.96
N GLU A 386 28.69 -45.18 -17.43
CA GLU A 386 28.40 -46.26 -18.39
C GLU A 386 27.43 -47.33 -17.84
N ASP A 387 27.31 -47.47 -16.52
CA ASP A 387 26.43 -48.43 -15.84
C ASP A 387 25.04 -47.88 -15.46
N ASP A 388 24.65 -46.67 -15.88
CA ASP A 388 23.34 -46.06 -15.59
C ASP A 388 22.14 -46.72 -16.34
N PHE A 389 22.22 -48.00 -16.67
CA PHE A 389 21.14 -48.83 -17.24
C PHE A 389 19.99 -49.15 -16.25
N GLN A 390 19.98 -48.49 -15.09
CA GLN A 390 18.96 -48.70 -14.05
C GLN A 390 17.61 -48.04 -14.40
N GLU A 391 16.57 -48.48 -13.69
CA GLU A 391 15.22 -47.97 -13.86
C GLU A 391 15.15 -46.46 -13.59
N ILE A 392 14.45 -45.75 -14.47
CA ILE A 392 14.25 -44.30 -14.36
C ILE A 392 13.26 -44.05 -13.22
N LEU A 393 13.74 -43.48 -12.13
CA LEU A 393 12.93 -43.13 -10.96
C LEU A 393 12.71 -41.62 -10.85
N ASP A 394 11.48 -41.25 -10.52
CA ASP A 394 11.06 -39.88 -10.21
C ASP A 394 11.64 -39.44 -8.86
N ALA A 395 11.96 -38.15 -8.75
CA ALA A 395 12.47 -37.60 -7.50
C ALA A 395 11.34 -37.37 -6.47
N PRO A 396 11.58 -37.56 -5.17
CA PRO A 396 10.61 -37.23 -4.14
C PRO A 396 10.30 -35.72 -4.16
N PRO A 397 9.03 -35.31 -4.02
CA PRO A 397 8.65 -33.91 -4.05
C PRO A 397 9.17 -33.16 -2.82
N ILE A 398 9.70 -31.97 -3.04
CA ILE A 398 10.22 -31.11 -1.98
C ILE A 398 9.06 -30.45 -1.23
N GLN A 399 9.16 -30.40 0.09
CA GLN A 399 8.23 -29.71 0.98
C GLN A 399 8.52 -28.20 0.94
N ALA A 400 7.55 -27.41 0.47
CA ALA A 400 7.58 -25.96 0.57
C ALA A 400 7.76 -25.53 2.04
N ALA A 401 8.82 -24.76 2.33
CA ALA A 401 9.06 -24.22 3.67
C ALA A 401 9.85 -22.90 3.59
N THR A 402 9.78 -22.10 4.65
CA THR A 402 10.57 -20.88 4.78
C THR A 402 10.91 -20.55 6.24
N LYS A 403 12.09 -19.97 6.45
CA LYS A 403 12.53 -19.39 7.71
C LYS A 403 12.05 -17.95 7.92
N TYR A 404 11.60 -17.28 6.86
CA TYR A 404 11.37 -15.84 6.82
C TYR A 404 9.88 -15.47 6.76
N GLN A 405 9.46 -14.58 7.66
CA GLN A 405 8.14 -13.98 7.64
C GLN A 405 8.18 -12.59 7.01
N LEU A 406 7.44 -12.42 5.92
CA LEU A 406 7.18 -11.13 5.28
C LEU A 406 6.05 -10.41 6.04
N THR A 407 6.26 -9.13 6.36
CA THR A 407 5.27 -8.29 7.07
C THR A 407 4.79 -7.16 6.15
N LEU A 408 3.48 -7.07 5.96
CA LEU A 408 2.83 -6.00 5.18
C LEU A 408 3.03 -4.63 5.86
N MET A 409 3.56 -3.65 5.12
CA MET A 409 3.78 -2.30 5.64
C MET A 409 2.56 -1.39 5.40
N PRO A 410 1.92 -0.85 6.44
CA PRO A 410 0.75 0.01 6.29
C PRO A 410 1.13 1.38 5.69
N PRO A 411 0.16 2.13 5.12
CA PRO A 411 0.40 3.48 4.62
C PRO A 411 0.92 4.46 5.68
N GLU A 412 1.97 5.22 5.36
CA GLU A 412 2.64 6.15 6.28
C GLU A 412 2.13 7.59 6.14
N PHE A 413 0.81 7.79 6.34
CA PHE A 413 0.14 9.09 6.13
C PHE A 413 0.79 10.29 6.85
N ASN A 414 1.40 10.06 8.01
CA ASN A 414 2.00 11.10 8.85
C ASN A 414 3.37 11.61 8.36
N GLU A 415 4.03 10.91 7.44
CA GLU A 415 5.31 11.37 6.85
C GLU A 415 5.10 12.57 5.90
N TYR A 416 3.91 12.67 5.31
CA TYR A 416 3.56 13.63 4.25
C TYR A 416 2.58 14.68 4.75
N GLN A 417 2.99 15.44 5.77
CA GLN A 417 2.17 16.55 6.29
C GLN A 417 1.89 17.57 5.19
N ILE A 418 0.63 18.03 5.13
CA ILE A 418 0.14 19.03 4.19
C ILE A 418 -0.65 20.07 4.99
N ASP A 419 -0.48 21.34 4.64
CA ASP A 419 -1.23 22.42 5.26
C ASP A 419 -2.63 22.53 4.65
N ASP A 420 -3.57 23.09 5.43
CA ASP A 420 -4.93 23.33 5.00
C ASP A 420 -4.98 24.58 4.13
N LEU A 421 -5.07 24.42 2.81
CA LEU A 421 -5.13 25.54 1.84
C LEU A 421 -6.27 26.53 2.13
N PHE A 422 -7.30 26.12 2.87
CA PHE A 422 -8.46 26.92 3.23
C PHE A 422 -8.53 27.20 4.74
N HIS A 423 -7.37 27.18 5.42
CA HIS A 423 -7.19 27.51 6.84
C HIS A 423 -7.99 28.75 7.27
N ASP A 424 -7.98 29.81 6.45
CA ASP A 424 -8.57 31.11 6.79
C ASP A 424 -10.12 31.10 6.86
N LEU A 425 -10.78 30.05 6.36
CA LEU A 425 -12.21 29.83 6.63
C LEU A 425 -12.49 29.56 8.12
N GLY A 426 -11.46 29.23 8.91
CA GLY A 426 -11.53 29.06 10.35
C GLY A 426 -11.20 27.64 10.83
N PRO A 427 -11.13 27.43 12.17
CA PRO A 427 -10.91 26.14 12.80
C PRO A 427 -11.84 25.05 12.28
N LEU A 428 -11.27 24.01 11.66
CA LEU A 428 -12.02 22.90 11.02
C LEU A 428 -12.94 22.15 11.99
N LYS A 429 -12.69 22.23 13.30
CA LYS A 429 -13.58 21.70 14.34
C LYS A 429 -14.92 22.43 14.36
N VAL A 430 -14.99 23.70 14.00
CA VAL A 430 -16.20 24.54 14.02
C VAL A 430 -16.66 24.87 12.60
N PHE A 431 -15.77 25.46 11.80
CA PHE A 431 -16.03 25.92 10.45
C PHE A 431 -15.75 24.79 9.45
N SER A 432 -16.76 23.95 9.23
CA SER A 432 -16.74 22.81 8.32
C SER A 432 -18.09 22.66 7.62
N ALA A 433 -18.12 22.05 6.43
CA ALA A 433 -19.36 21.74 5.70
C ALA A 433 -20.28 20.78 6.47
N ARG A 434 -19.74 20.05 7.46
CA ARG A 434 -20.50 19.11 8.30
C ARG A 434 -21.28 19.81 9.43
N ARG A 435 -21.09 21.11 9.63
CA ARG A 435 -21.73 21.92 10.67
C ARG A 435 -22.49 23.08 10.04
N GLN A 436 -23.52 23.55 10.71
CA GLN A 436 -24.33 24.67 10.27
C GLN A 436 -24.41 25.74 11.36
N TRP A 437 -24.43 26.99 10.93
CA TRP A 437 -24.54 28.17 11.77
C TRP A 437 -25.46 29.20 11.10
N THR A 438 -25.98 30.13 11.89
CA THR A 438 -26.76 31.26 11.35
C THR A 438 -25.88 32.15 10.49
N ALA A 439 -26.46 32.82 9.49
CA ALA A 439 -25.80 33.91 8.77
C ALA A 439 -25.15 34.91 9.74
N ALA A 440 -23.99 35.44 9.35
CA ALA A 440 -23.18 36.32 10.21
C ALA A 440 -23.93 37.61 10.56
N ARG A 441 -24.15 37.82 11.86
CA ARG A 441 -24.77 39.03 12.40
C ARG A 441 -23.69 40.04 12.72
N THR A 442 -23.78 41.25 12.17
CA THR A 442 -22.93 42.37 12.59
C THR A 442 -23.64 43.06 13.76
N LEU A 443 -22.98 43.08 14.92
CA LEU A 443 -23.50 43.65 16.16
C LEU A 443 -22.74 44.94 16.45
N HIS A 444 -23.47 46.03 16.70
CA HIS A 444 -22.91 47.32 17.10
C HIS A 444 -23.34 47.59 18.54
N LEU A 445 -22.38 47.60 19.46
CA LEU A 445 -22.60 47.86 20.88
C LEU A 445 -21.97 49.20 21.23
N ARG A 446 -22.75 50.07 21.87
CA ARG A 446 -22.29 51.37 22.38
C ARG A 446 -22.64 51.47 23.85
N LYS A 447 -21.66 51.83 24.67
CA LYS A 447 -21.79 52.00 26.12
C LYS A 447 -21.37 53.40 26.53
N ASP A 448 -21.89 53.87 27.66
CA ASP A 448 -21.35 55.06 28.33
C ASP A 448 -20.06 54.71 29.10
N ALA A 449 -19.37 55.73 29.61
CA ALA A 449 -18.00 55.60 30.13
C ALA A 449 -17.88 54.55 31.24
N ASP A 450 -18.82 54.57 32.20
CA ASP A 450 -18.80 53.74 33.41
C ASP A 450 -19.59 52.42 33.28
N GLU A 451 -20.22 52.17 32.14
CA GLU A 451 -21.02 50.95 31.89
C GLU A 451 -20.20 49.82 31.25
N ASN A 452 -20.69 48.59 31.35
CA ASN A 452 -20.18 47.41 30.64
C ASN A 452 -21.14 47.01 29.53
N PHE A 453 -20.64 46.36 28.47
CA PHE A 453 -21.50 45.83 27.39
C PHE A 453 -22.47 44.72 27.85
N GLY A 454 -22.23 44.10 29.01
CA GLY A 454 -23.13 43.12 29.64
C GLY A 454 -23.12 41.73 28.99
N PHE A 455 -21.93 41.24 28.63
CA PHE A 455 -21.71 39.87 28.20
C PHE A 455 -20.35 39.36 28.69
N SER A 456 -20.21 38.04 28.76
CA SER A 456 -18.94 37.36 29.05
C SER A 456 -18.55 36.42 27.92
N VAL A 457 -17.27 36.05 27.83
CA VAL A 457 -16.73 35.19 26.77
C VAL A 457 -15.90 34.03 27.33
N ARG A 458 -15.86 32.89 26.62
CA ARG A 458 -15.17 31.66 27.00
C ARG A 458 -14.61 30.91 25.80
N GLY A 459 -13.68 30.00 26.05
CA GLY A 459 -13.08 29.13 25.03
C GLY A 459 -12.06 29.85 24.14
N ASP A 460 -11.37 29.06 23.31
CA ASP A 460 -10.28 29.49 22.44
C ASP A 460 -10.50 28.95 21.02
N THR A 461 -10.29 29.79 20.00
CA THR A 461 -10.25 29.39 18.58
C THR A 461 -11.46 28.57 18.06
N PRO A 462 -12.64 29.19 17.85
CA PRO A 462 -12.99 30.59 18.10
C PRO A 462 -13.49 30.82 19.54
N VAL A 463 -13.47 32.08 19.97
CA VAL A 463 -14.02 32.53 21.26
C VAL A 463 -15.56 32.57 21.20
N ILE A 464 -16.21 32.15 22.29
CA ILE A 464 -17.65 31.95 22.41
C ILE A 464 -18.25 32.94 23.42
N VAL A 465 -19.42 33.51 23.15
CA VAL A 465 -20.21 34.25 24.14
C VAL A 465 -20.73 33.27 25.20
N ALA A 466 -20.29 33.46 26.45
CA ALA A 466 -20.48 32.53 27.55
C ALA A 466 -21.79 32.74 28.32
N ALA A 467 -22.18 34.00 28.50
CA ALA A 467 -23.43 34.43 29.12
C ALA A 467 -23.69 35.90 28.71
N ILE A 468 -24.96 36.31 28.76
CA ILE A 468 -25.41 37.67 28.48
C ILE A 468 -26.27 38.14 29.64
N ASP A 469 -26.02 39.34 30.15
CA ASP A 469 -26.75 39.89 31.27
C ASP A 469 -28.14 40.37 30.82
N ASP A 470 -29.16 40.16 31.65
CA ASP A 470 -30.53 40.58 31.32
C ASP A 470 -30.64 42.10 31.20
N ARG A 471 -31.32 42.56 30.14
CA ARG A 471 -31.50 43.97 29.75
C ARG A 471 -30.20 44.72 29.44
N SER A 472 -29.13 43.99 29.14
CA SER A 472 -27.83 44.57 28.73
C SER A 472 -27.82 45.14 27.31
N ILE A 473 -26.80 45.96 27.03
CA ILE A 473 -26.47 46.47 25.69
C ILE A 473 -26.26 45.30 24.72
N ALA A 474 -25.59 44.23 25.13
CA ALA A 474 -25.37 43.03 24.31
C ALA A 474 -26.68 42.29 23.97
N GLN A 475 -27.60 42.14 24.94
CA GLN A 475 -28.92 41.54 24.70
C GLN A 475 -29.74 42.38 23.72
N VAL A 476 -29.76 43.72 23.89
CA VAL A 476 -30.47 44.66 23.00
C VAL A 476 -29.86 44.70 21.60
N ALA A 477 -28.53 44.56 21.48
CA ALA A 477 -27.84 44.45 20.19
C ALA A 477 -28.10 43.13 19.45
N GLY A 478 -28.75 42.14 20.07
CA GLY A 478 -29.08 40.85 19.45
C GLY A 478 -27.95 39.81 19.52
N MET A 479 -27.00 39.97 20.45
CA MET A 479 -26.05 38.91 20.80
C MET A 479 -26.79 37.74 21.47
N LYS A 480 -26.28 36.51 21.31
CA LYS A 480 -26.84 35.30 21.92
C LYS A 480 -25.76 34.50 22.66
N GLU A 481 -26.15 33.82 23.73
CA GLU A 481 -25.30 32.82 24.37
C GLU A 481 -24.94 31.73 23.35
N GLY A 482 -23.69 31.28 23.33
CA GLY A 482 -23.18 30.33 22.34
C GLY A 482 -22.77 30.94 20.99
N ASP A 483 -22.90 32.24 20.79
CA ASP A 483 -22.37 32.92 19.60
C ASP A 483 -20.85 32.78 19.50
N PHE A 484 -20.34 32.35 18.35
CA PHE A 484 -18.92 32.42 18.01
C PHE A 484 -18.59 33.83 17.51
N ILE A 485 -17.59 34.49 18.13
CA ILE A 485 -17.08 35.78 17.69
C ILE A 485 -16.07 35.55 16.56
N VAL A 486 -16.45 35.93 15.34
CA VAL A 486 -15.65 35.66 14.12
C VAL A 486 -14.87 36.87 13.62
N CYS A 487 -15.26 38.08 14.00
CA CYS A 487 -14.54 39.31 13.67
C CYS A 487 -14.81 40.39 14.72
N ILE A 488 -13.81 41.21 15.06
CA ILE A 488 -13.95 42.46 15.83
C ILE A 488 -13.43 43.61 14.99
N GLY A 489 -14.26 44.62 14.74
CA GLY A 489 -13.99 45.68 13.77
C GLY A 489 -13.77 45.10 12.37
N ASN A 490 -12.51 45.16 11.91
CA ASN A 490 -12.04 44.56 10.66
C ASN A 490 -11.07 43.38 10.88
N THR A 491 -10.81 43.00 12.13
CA THR A 491 -9.85 41.94 12.49
C THR A 491 -10.58 40.60 12.56
N ASP A 492 -10.11 39.59 11.84
CA ASP A 492 -10.59 38.20 11.95
C ASP A 492 -10.19 37.60 13.30
N THR A 493 -11.15 37.04 14.03
CA THR A 493 -10.95 36.46 15.37
C THR A 493 -11.15 34.94 15.41
N LYS A 494 -11.40 34.27 14.28
CA LYS A 494 -11.70 32.82 14.24
C LYS A 494 -10.57 31.96 14.84
N TRP A 495 -9.32 32.40 14.67
CA TRP A 495 -8.11 31.72 15.14
C TRP A 495 -7.44 32.40 16.35
N MET A 496 -8.04 33.43 16.93
CA MET A 496 -7.47 34.14 18.08
C MET A 496 -7.81 33.46 19.41
N GLY A 497 -6.89 33.55 20.38
CA GLY A 497 -7.09 33.05 21.74
C GLY A 497 -7.97 33.99 22.59
N HIS A 498 -8.48 33.47 23.71
CA HIS A 498 -9.34 34.22 24.63
C HIS A 498 -8.75 35.58 25.03
N GLU A 499 -7.49 35.61 25.45
CA GLU A 499 -6.83 36.85 25.91
C GLU A 499 -6.74 37.92 24.82
N GLU A 500 -6.49 37.52 23.58
CA GLU A 500 -6.33 38.45 22.45
C GLU A 500 -7.68 39.03 22.01
N VAL A 501 -8.73 38.22 22.01
CA VAL A 501 -10.11 38.67 21.74
C VAL A 501 -10.58 39.61 22.85
N VAL A 502 -10.31 39.27 24.13
CA VAL A 502 -10.61 40.17 25.26
C VAL A 502 -9.82 41.48 25.18
N ARG A 503 -8.57 41.45 24.69
CA ARG A 503 -7.78 42.66 24.43
C ARG A 503 -8.45 43.53 23.36
N LEU A 504 -8.83 42.96 22.20
CA LEU A 504 -9.54 43.70 21.15
C LEU A 504 -10.87 44.30 21.63
N ILE A 505 -11.64 43.58 22.44
CA ILE A 505 -12.89 44.08 23.05
C ILE A 505 -12.62 45.30 23.95
N ARG A 506 -11.53 45.30 24.72
CA ARG A 506 -11.14 46.42 25.59
C ARG A 506 -10.59 47.61 24.80
N GLU A 507 -9.80 47.35 23.77
CA GLU A 507 -9.20 48.38 22.90
C GLU A 507 -10.25 49.15 22.08
N ALA A 508 -11.42 48.55 21.80
CA ALA A 508 -12.57 49.22 21.19
C ALA A 508 -13.21 50.31 22.08
N GLY A 509 -12.92 50.31 23.39
CA GLY A 509 -13.39 51.34 24.32
C GLY A 509 -14.92 51.36 24.48
N ASN A 510 -15.56 52.44 24.03
CA ASN A 510 -17.01 52.66 24.23
C ASN A 510 -17.88 52.26 23.03
N GLU A 511 -17.27 51.92 21.88
CA GLU A 511 -17.99 51.53 20.65
C GLU A 511 -17.37 50.27 20.06
N LEU A 512 -18.07 49.15 20.22
CA LEU A 512 -17.63 47.82 19.79
C LEU A 512 -18.49 47.35 18.62
N THR A 513 -17.87 47.22 17.46
CA THR A 513 -18.46 46.50 16.31
C THR A 513 -17.84 45.12 16.23
N LEU A 514 -18.68 44.08 16.16
CA LEU A 514 -18.21 42.69 15.96
C LEU A 514 -19.15 41.89 15.07
N LYS A 515 -18.67 40.77 14.53
CA LYS A 515 -19.50 39.79 13.81
C LYS A 515 -19.57 38.49 14.57
N ALA A 516 -20.77 37.94 14.66
CA ALA A 516 -21.08 36.71 15.38
C ALA A 516 -21.89 35.72 14.54
N VAL A 517 -21.66 34.43 14.74
CA VAL A 517 -22.48 33.33 14.18
C VAL A 517 -22.93 32.40 15.30
N THR A 518 -24.21 32.00 15.32
CA THR A 518 -24.70 31.00 16.28
C THR A 518 -24.66 29.63 15.61
N PRO A 519 -24.05 28.58 16.20
CA PRO A 519 -24.24 27.22 15.72
C PRO A 519 -25.72 26.83 15.80
N ILE A 520 -26.21 26.11 14.80
CA ILE A 520 -27.62 25.66 14.74
C ILE A 520 -27.82 24.37 15.57
N ASP A 521 -26.76 23.61 15.80
CA ASP A 521 -26.77 22.42 16.65
C ASP A 521 -26.82 22.80 18.15
N HIS A 522 -27.82 22.27 18.87
CA HIS A 522 -28.03 22.58 20.29
C HIS A 522 -26.95 22.01 21.25
N ASP A 523 -26.20 20.99 20.82
CA ASP A 523 -25.18 20.31 21.66
C ASP A 523 -23.96 21.21 22.01
N TYR A 524 -23.82 22.43 21.44
CA TYR A 524 -22.74 23.38 21.78
C TYR A 524 -22.98 24.22 23.03
N LEU A 525 -24.25 24.43 23.39
CA LEU A 525 -24.61 25.27 24.54
C LEU A 525 -24.28 24.56 25.86
N HIS A 526 -24.50 23.25 25.93
CA HIS A 526 -24.23 22.43 27.10
C HIS A 526 -23.43 21.16 26.71
N PRO A 527 -22.09 21.19 26.77
CA PRO A 527 -21.31 19.97 26.65
C PRO A 527 -21.70 19.03 27.79
N LYS A 528 -22.34 17.90 27.45
CA LYS A 528 -22.82 16.90 28.41
C LYS A 528 -21.68 16.48 29.33
N SER A 529 -21.80 16.76 30.62
CA SER A 529 -20.89 16.20 31.62
C SER A 529 -21.07 14.69 31.65
N ASN A 530 -19.96 13.94 31.60
CA ASN A 530 -19.98 12.48 31.62
C ASN A 530 -20.40 11.96 33.01
N GLY A 531 -21.71 11.91 33.26
CA GLY A 531 -22.35 11.17 34.34
C GLY A 531 -22.73 9.77 33.88
N SER A 532 -22.41 8.76 34.67
CA SER A 532 -22.62 7.35 34.33
C SER A 532 -24.08 6.89 34.41
N SER A 533 -24.62 6.29 33.34
CA SER A 533 -25.62 5.21 33.45
C SER A 533 -25.88 4.42 32.15
N THR A 534 -25.68 3.12 32.27
CA THR A 534 -26.38 1.98 31.64
C THR A 534 -27.26 2.16 30.39
N ALA A 535 -26.81 1.47 29.32
CA ALA A 535 -27.54 0.90 28.17
C ALA A 535 -29.08 0.98 28.08
N SER A 536 -29.55 1.47 26.92
CA SER A 536 -30.56 0.78 26.11
C SER A 536 -30.46 1.20 24.63
N SER A 537 -30.71 0.28 23.70
CA SER A 537 -30.63 0.52 22.24
C SER A 537 -31.98 0.91 21.64
N PRO A 538 -31.98 1.61 20.52
CA PRO A 538 -32.77 1.15 19.37
C PRO A 538 -31.95 1.07 18.07
N ALA A 539 -32.51 0.40 17.06
CA ALA A 539 -31.77 -0.09 15.89
C ALA A 539 -31.86 0.82 14.64
N SER A 540 -30.87 0.62 13.76
CA SER A 540 -30.92 0.78 12.30
C SER A 540 -31.46 2.09 11.68
N ASN A 541 -30.53 2.93 11.20
CA ASN A 541 -30.57 3.43 9.81
C ASN A 541 -29.15 3.86 9.35
N ALA A 542 -28.98 4.13 8.05
CA ALA A 542 -27.75 3.83 7.33
C ALA A 542 -26.58 4.84 7.39
N SER A 543 -25.37 4.28 7.37
CA SER A 543 -24.14 4.77 6.72
C SER A 543 -23.80 6.27 6.77
N THR A 544 -22.99 6.65 7.77
CA THR A 544 -21.96 7.70 7.62
C THR A 544 -20.66 7.21 8.25
N LEU A 545 -19.71 6.79 7.42
CA LEU A 545 -18.36 6.43 7.88
C LEU A 545 -17.63 7.71 8.29
N SER A 546 -17.60 7.99 9.60
CA SER A 546 -16.75 9.02 10.16
C SER A 546 -15.29 8.60 10.00
N SER A 547 -14.50 9.45 9.32
CA SER A 547 -13.05 9.33 9.30
C SER A 547 -12.54 9.31 10.74
N THR A 548 -11.99 8.20 11.20
CA THR A 548 -11.42 8.05 12.53
C THR A 548 -10.22 8.97 12.72
N ASP A 549 -10.03 9.43 13.95
CA ASP A 549 -8.95 10.34 14.30
C ASP A 549 -7.56 9.74 14.03
N LEU A 550 -6.66 10.59 13.52
CA LEU A 550 -5.23 10.30 13.32
C LEU A 550 -4.47 10.24 14.67
N SER A 551 -4.88 9.37 15.59
CA SER A 551 -4.01 8.92 16.69
C SER A 551 -4.46 7.59 17.31
N ARG A 552 -3.50 6.66 17.45
CA ARG A 552 -3.60 5.34 18.12
C ARG A 552 -4.66 4.36 17.57
N VAL A 553 -4.21 3.48 16.67
CA VAL A 553 -4.79 2.13 16.53
C VAL A 553 -3.77 1.11 17.03
N HIS A 554 -4.12 0.39 18.10
CA HIS A 554 -3.42 -0.82 18.52
C HIS A 554 -3.99 -2.00 17.72
N MET A 555 -3.17 -2.64 16.89
CA MET A 555 -3.60 -3.79 16.09
C MET A 555 -3.87 -5.00 17.00
N ARG A 556 -5.14 -5.41 17.09
CA ARG A 556 -5.56 -6.60 17.84
C ARG A 556 -5.51 -7.82 16.90
N ASN A 557 -4.41 -8.57 16.93
CA ASN A 557 -4.33 -9.86 16.25
C ASN A 557 -5.35 -10.83 16.86
N ASN A 558 -6.25 -11.37 16.04
CA ASN A 558 -7.16 -12.43 16.44
C ASN A 558 -6.94 -13.65 15.55
N SER A 559 -6.08 -14.56 16.00
CA SER A 559 -5.82 -15.84 15.35
C SER A 559 -6.69 -16.93 15.97
N SER A 560 -7.56 -17.57 15.18
CA SER A 560 -8.19 -18.83 15.56
C SER A 560 -7.21 -20.00 15.46
N PRO A 561 -7.43 -21.12 16.17
CA PRO A 561 -6.32 -22.00 16.56
C PRO A 561 -6.27 -23.33 15.79
N PHE A 562 -5.17 -23.64 15.12
CA PHE A 562 -4.80 -25.02 14.83
C PHE A 562 -3.28 -25.25 14.81
N SER A 563 -2.89 -26.36 15.43
CA SER A 563 -1.56 -26.97 15.60
C SER A 563 -0.42 -26.15 16.21
N LYS A 564 0.32 -26.79 17.13
CA LYS A 564 1.50 -26.24 17.81
C LYS A 564 2.76 -26.70 17.08
N ASP A 565 3.50 -25.77 16.51
CA ASP A 565 4.90 -26.05 16.12
C ASP A 565 5.84 -24.92 16.57
N LYS A 566 6.80 -25.25 17.44
CA LYS A 566 7.70 -24.28 18.08
C LYS A 566 9.07 -24.24 17.38
N ARG A 567 9.11 -23.73 16.15
CA ARG A 567 10.35 -23.17 15.58
C ARG A 567 10.21 -21.64 15.53
N ARG A 568 11.11 -20.91 16.21
CA ARG A 568 11.11 -19.44 16.23
C ARG A 568 11.44 -18.91 14.84
N ARG A 569 10.43 -18.53 14.05
CA ARG A 569 10.61 -17.88 12.74
C ARG A 569 11.13 -16.46 12.92
N ALA A 570 12.11 -16.06 12.10
CA ALA A 570 12.64 -14.71 12.14
C ALA A 570 11.67 -13.75 11.41
N THR A 571 11.19 -12.72 12.12
CA THR A 571 10.40 -11.65 11.52
C THR A 571 11.33 -10.69 10.79
N TRP A 572 11.11 -10.49 9.49
CA TRP A 572 11.93 -9.59 8.70
C TRP A 572 11.44 -8.14 8.87
N ASN A 573 11.81 -7.52 10.00
CA ASN A 573 11.43 -6.16 10.39
C ASN A 573 12.69 -5.38 10.85
N PHE A 574 13.23 -4.47 10.03
CA PHE A 574 14.49 -3.79 10.36
C PHE A 574 14.33 -2.39 11.02
N PHE A 575 13.17 -1.74 10.91
CA PHE A 575 13.07 -0.32 11.28
C PHE A 575 12.60 -0.03 12.71
N ARG A 576 13.55 -0.14 13.65
CA ARG A 576 13.72 0.86 14.72
C ARG A 576 15.07 1.56 14.51
N ARG A 577 15.01 2.81 14.03
CA ARG A 577 16.12 3.75 13.73
C ARG A 577 17.44 3.55 14.49
N SER A 578 18.55 3.70 13.77
CA SER A 578 19.42 4.90 13.92
C SER A 578 20.36 5.07 12.72
N GLN A 579 20.68 6.33 12.38
CA GLN A 579 21.92 6.63 11.67
C GLN A 579 23.10 6.24 12.59
N SER A 580 24.06 5.44 12.09
CA SER A 580 25.51 5.65 12.23
C SER A 580 26.32 4.33 12.11
N LYS A 581 27.32 4.36 11.22
CA LYS A 581 28.48 3.47 11.08
C LYS A 581 28.24 1.98 10.74
N GLU A 582 28.98 1.54 9.73
CA GLU A 582 29.14 0.14 9.34
C GLU A 582 29.47 -0.74 10.55
N ARG A 583 28.80 -1.89 10.63
CA ARG A 583 29.25 -3.03 11.41
C ARG A 583 29.15 -4.27 10.53
N GLN A 584 30.30 -4.86 10.23
CA GLN A 584 30.38 -6.20 9.67
C GLN A 584 29.64 -7.17 10.59
N PHE A 585 28.85 -8.08 10.02
CA PHE A 585 28.32 -9.22 10.77
C PHE A 585 29.47 -10.20 11.08
N PRO A 586 29.49 -10.82 12.27
CA PRO A 586 30.62 -11.61 12.71
C PRO A 586 30.73 -12.93 11.95
N ILE A 587 31.95 -13.22 11.52
CA ILE A 587 32.38 -14.56 11.09
C ILE A 587 32.27 -15.49 12.31
N ILE A 588 31.56 -16.61 12.16
CA ILE A 588 31.60 -17.70 13.14
C ILE A 588 32.65 -18.70 12.64
N SER A 589 33.86 -18.57 13.15
CA SER A 589 34.91 -19.60 13.06
C SER A 589 35.60 -19.70 14.41
N ASP A 590 35.88 -20.95 14.79
CA ASP A 590 36.83 -21.39 15.81
C ASP A 590 36.58 -21.05 17.30
N VAL A 591 36.20 -22.09 18.06
CA VAL A 591 36.83 -22.38 19.36
C VAL A 591 37.07 -23.89 19.49
N VAL A 592 38.27 -24.34 19.10
CA VAL A 592 38.92 -25.49 19.76
C VAL A 592 40.42 -25.19 19.85
N TYR A 593 40.88 -24.77 21.03
CA TYR A 593 42.16 -25.23 21.59
C TYR A 593 42.19 -24.97 23.11
N ARG A 594 42.14 -26.08 23.86
CA ARG A 594 42.09 -26.21 25.34
C ARG A 594 40.71 -26.04 25.98
#